data_AF-A0AA39JE53-F1
#
_entry.id   AF-A0AA39JE53-F1
#
_cell.length_a   1.000
_cell.length_b   1.000
_cell.length_c   1.000
_cell.angle_alpha   90.00
_cell.angle_beta   90.00
_cell.angle_gamma   90.00
#
_symmetry.space_group_name_H-M   'P 1'
#
loop_
_entity.id
_entity.type
_entity.pdbx_description
1 polymer ?
#
loop_
_entity_poly.entity_id
_entity_poly.type
_entity_poly.pdbx_seq_one_letter_code
_entity_poly.pdbx_strand_id
1 'polypeptide(L)'
;MHDVQVEPNWWWKYRQILREPTAEFAGTMLLVIFGTGVNCQAGLSANPGVASSPKGDWASVCLGWGAAIALGAWVSGGVSGGHINPAITLAFATWRGFPWKKVPVYILA
;
A
#
# COMPACT_ATOMS: atom_id res chain seq x y z
N MET A 1 -13.47 -26.08 -29.38
CA MET A 1 -14.18 -25.12 -28.51
C MET A 1 -13.72 -23.73 -28.93
N HIS A 2 -14.55 -23.00 -29.67
CA HIS A 2 -14.26 -21.61 -30.00
C HIS A 2 -14.62 -20.78 -28.78
N ASP A 3 -13.63 -20.15 -28.16
CA ASP A 3 -13.87 -19.15 -27.13
C ASP A 3 -14.69 -18.03 -27.76
N VAL A 4 -15.97 -17.95 -27.39
CA VAL A 4 -16.83 -16.82 -27.73
C VAL A 4 -16.19 -15.60 -27.08
N GLN A 5 -15.48 -14.80 -27.87
CA GLN A 5 -14.96 -13.51 -27.46
C GLN A 5 -16.16 -12.59 -27.22
N VAL A 6 -16.73 -12.63 -26.02
CA VAL A 6 -17.73 -11.66 -25.60
C VAL A 6 -17.02 -10.32 -25.56
N GLU A 7 -17.31 -9.46 -26.54
CA GLU A 7 -16.81 -8.09 -26.58
C GLU A 7 -17.04 -7.44 -25.21
N PRO A 8 -15.98 -7.11 -24.45
CA PRO A 8 -16.14 -6.64 -23.10
C PRO A 8 -16.81 -5.27 -23.14
N ASN A 9 -17.97 -5.17 -22.51
CA ASN A 9 -18.67 -3.89 -22.36
C ASN A 9 -17.76 -2.87 -21.63
N TRP A 10 -18.06 -1.59 -21.83
CA TRP A 10 -17.24 -0.50 -21.31
C TRP A 10 -17.04 -0.58 -19.79
N TRP A 11 -18.07 -1.03 -19.05
CA TRP A 11 -18.02 -1.26 -17.61
C TRP A 11 -16.97 -2.32 -17.23
N TRP A 12 -16.88 -3.41 -18.00
CA TRP A 12 -15.90 -4.47 -17.78
C TRP A 12 -14.48 -3.93 -17.88
N LYS A 13 -14.17 -3.13 -18.91
CA LYS A 13 -12.85 -2.50 -19.11
C LYS A 13 -12.51 -1.53 -17.98
N TYR A 14 -13.46 -0.68 -17.59
CA TYR A 14 -13.27 0.29 -16.51
C TYR A 14 -12.96 -0.41 -15.17
N ARG A 15 -13.71 -1.47 -14.84
CA ARG A 15 -13.43 -2.29 -13.66
C ARG A 15 -11.99 -2.82 -13.67
N GLN A 16 -11.50 -3.29 -14.81
CA GLN A 16 -10.17 -3.90 -14.88
C GLN A 16 -9.07 -2.87 -14.61
N ILE A 17 -9.21 -1.67 -15.17
CA ILE A 17 -8.25 -0.59 -14.99
C ILE A 17 -8.20 -0.12 -13.52
N LEU A 18 -9.35 -0.08 -12.83
CA LEU A 18 -9.42 0.37 -11.44
C LEU A 18 -8.98 -0.65 -10.39
N ARG A 19 -8.78 -1.92 -10.75
CA ARG A 19 -8.41 -2.97 -9.78
C ARG A 19 -7.05 -2.72 -9.15
N GLU A 20 -6.03 -2.48 -9.97
CA GLU A 20 -4.66 -2.27 -9.49
C GLU A 20 -4.54 -0.98 -8.65
N PRO A 21 -5.05 0.19 -9.10
CA PRO A 21 -4.96 1.43 -8.31
C PRO A 21 -5.72 1.34 -6.99
N THR A 22 -6.90 0.72 -6.98
CA THR A 22 -7.67 0.57 -5.73
C THR A 22 -6.93 -0.34 -4.73
N ALA A 23 -6.24 -1.37 -5.23
CA ALA A 23 -5.43 -2.24 -4.39
C ALA A 23 -4.18 -1.52 -3.84
N GLU A 24 -3.49 -0.73 -4.67
CA GLU A 24 -2.36 0.11 -4.24
C GLU A 24 -2.80 1.16 -3.21
N PHE A 25 -3.92 1.85 -3.44
CA PHE A 25 -4.50 2.79 -2.48
C PHE A 25 -4.82 2.11 -1.15
N ALA A 26 -5.50 0.95 -1.17
CA ALA A 26 -5.84 0.22 0.03
C ALA A 26 -4.58 -0.26 0.80
N GLY A 27 -3.57 -0.75 0.08
CA GLY A 27 -2.29 -1.14 0.67
C GLY A 27 -1.53 0.03 1.30
N THR A 28 -1.45 1.16 0.59
CA THR A 28 -0.83 2.40 1.06
C THR A 28 -1.59 3.00 2.24
N MET A 29 -2.92 2.93 2.25
CA MET A 29 -3.75 3.36 3.37
C MET A 29 -3.39 2.57 4.65
N LEU A 30 -3.25 1.24 4.56
CA LEU A 30 -2.83 0.43 5.71
C LEU A 30 -1.41 0.77 6.15
N LEU A 31 -0.48 0.93 5.19
CA LEU A 31 0.89 1.34 5.47
C LEU A 31 0.93 2.63 6.28
N VAL A 32 0.17 3.65 5.87
CA VAL A 32 0.14 4.95 6.53
C VAL A 32 -0.58 4.88 7.87
N ILE A 33 -1.76 4.26 7.95
CA ILE A 33 -2.54 4.18 9.20
C ILE A 33 -1.73 3.51 10.30
N PHE A 34 -1.10 2.36 10.03
CA PHE A 34 -0.34 1.64 11.04
C PHE A 34 1.05 2.25 11.26
N GLY A 35 1.76 2.64 10.19
CA GLY A 35 3.10 3.23 10.29
C GLY A 35 3.10 4.58 10.99
N THR A 36 2.20 5.49 10.61
CA THR A 36 2.04 6.76 11.34
C THR A 36 1.36 6.56 12.68
N GLY A 37 0.48 5.58 12.82
CA GLY A 37 -0.20 5.25 14.07
C GLY A 37 0.77 4.88 15.19
N VAL A 38 1.77 4.04 14.90
CA VAL A 38 2.80 3.69 15.89
C VAL A 38 3.67 4.90 16.25
N ASN A 39 3.99 5.77 15.28
CA ASN A 39 4.71 7.02 15.55
C ASN A 39 3.90 7.95 16.46
N CYS A 40 2.60 8.11 16.18
CA CYS A 40 1.70 8.89 17.00
C CYS A 40 1.60 8.31 18.42
N GLN A 41 1.42 7.00 18.56
CA GLN A 41 1.39 6.34 19.88
C GLN A 41 2.68 6.61 20.67
N ALA A 42 3.84 6.40 20.06
CA ALA A 42 5.14 6.61 20.71
C ALA A 42 5.37 8.08 21.08
N GLY A 43 5.04 9.00 20.17
CA GLY A 43 5.23 10.44 20.37
C GLY A 43 4.25 11.04 21.40
N LEU A 44 2.95 10.75 21.29
CA LEU A 44 1.94 11.34 22.17
C LEU A 44 2.03 10.82 23.60
N SER A 45 2.37 9.54 23.78
CA SER A 45 2.46 8.95 25.13
C SER A 45 3.62 9.52 25.95
N ALA A 46 4.61 10.17 25.31
CA ALA A 46 5.66 10.89 26.02
C ALA A 46 5.14 12.12 26.78
N ASN A 47 3.95 12.62 26.44
CA ASN A 47 3.29 13.71 27.14
C ASN A 47 2.55 13.18 28.39
N PRO A 48 2.91 13.63 29.62
CA PRO A 48 2.24 13.22 30.85
C PRO A 48 0.74 13.57 30.92
N GLY A 49 0.29 14.55 30.14
CA GLY A 49 -1.12 14.92 30.01
C GLY A 49 -1.95 13.97 29.13
N VAL A 50 -1.30 13.08 28.38
CA VAL A 50 -1.95 12.08 27.51
C VAL A 50 -1.81 10.67 28.11
N ALA A 51 -0.65 10.34 28.67
CA ALA A 51 -0.39 9.04 29.29
C ALA A 51 0.39 9.21 30.60
N SER A 52 0.15 8.31 31.56
CA SER A 52 0.86 8.31 32.86
C SER A 52 2.36 8.00 32.76
N SER A 53 2.79 7.42 31.64
CA SER A 53 4.18 7.07 31.35
C SER A 53 4.35 6.89 29.84
N PRO A 54 5.53 7.22 29.26
CA PRO A 54 5.84 6.97 27.86
C PRO A 54 5.56 5.52 27.46
N LYS A 55 4.97 5.34 26.27
CA LYS A 55 4.62 4.04 25.70
C LYS A 55 5.26 3.89 24.33
N GLY A 56 6.00 2.81 24.15
CA GLY A 56 6.72 2.54 22.92
C GLY A 56 8.14 3.07 22.97
N ASP A 57 8.99 2.40 22.21
CA ASP A 57 10.39 2.68 22.00
C ASP A 57 10.72 2.54 20.51
N TRP A 58 11.99 2.75 20.16
CA TRP A 58 12.44 2.59 18.78
C TRP A 58 12.12 1.21 18.20
N ALA A 59 12.27 0.15 19.00
CA ALA A 59 11.96 -1.21 18.56
C ALA A 59 10.47 -1.38 18.21
N SER A 60 9.57 -0.84 19.03
CA SER A 60 8.12 -0.87 18.77
C SER A 60 7.75 -0.11 17.49
N VAL A 61 8.42 1.01 17.21
CA VAL A 61 8.20 1.79 15.98
C VAL A 61 8.68 1.00 14.75
N CYS A 62 9.87 0.40 14.82
CA CYS A 62 10.38 -0.47 13.75
C CYS A 62 9.44 -1.65 13.48
N LEU A 63 8.96 -2.32 14.54
CA LEU A 63 8.02 -3.44 14.41
C LEU A 63 6.67 -2.99 13.84
N GLY A 64 6.17 -1.82 14.25
CA GLY A 64 4.93 -1.25 13.73
C GLY A 64 5.01 -0.94 12.24
N TRP A 65 6.09 -0.30 11.78
CA TRP A 65 6.32 -0.08 10.34
C TRP A 65 6.52 -1.38 9.57
N GLY A 66 7.27 -2.35 10.12
CA GLY A 66 7.44 -3.66 9.50
C GLY A 66 6.11 -4.40 9.31
N ALA A 67 5.26 -4.39 10.33
CA ALA A 67 3.92 -4.95 10.26
C ALA A 67 3.02 -4.20 9.26
N ALA A 68 3.09 -2.85 9.24
CA ALA A 68 2.33 -2.02 8.30
C ALA A 68 2.66 -2.33 6.83
N ILE A 69 3.96 -2.46 6.51
CA ILE A 69 4.44 -2.86 5.18
C ILE A 69 3.94 -4.27 4.84
N ALA A 70 4.08 -5.24 5.75
CA ALA A 70 3.67 -6.62 5.53
C ALA A 70 2.15 -6.72 5.26
N LEU A 71 1.33 -6.02 6.05
CA LEU A 71 -0.12 -5.98 5.88
C LEU A 71 -0.51 -5.31 4.56
N GLY A 72 0.07 -4.15 4.26
CA GLY A 72 -0.18 -3.42 3.02
C GLY A 72 0.15 -4.27 1.80
N ALA A 73 1.31 -4.93 1.80
CA ALA A 73 1.75 -5.80 0.72
C ALA A 73 0.87 -7.06 0.60
N TRP A 74 0.41 -7.65 1.71
CA TRP A 74 -0.48 -8.82 1.66
C TRP A 74 -1.83 -8.46 1.04
N VAL A 75 -2.44 -7.35 1.46
CA VAL A 75 -3.75 -6.92 0.98
C VAL A 75 -3.73 -6.54 -0.50
N SER A 76 -2.67 -5.86 -0.94
CA SER A 76 -2.56 -5.33 -2.31
C SER A 76 -1.89 -6.29 -3.29
N GLY A 77 -1.03 -7.19 -2.80
CA GLY A 77 -0.11 -8.01 -3.59
C GLY A 77 -0.79 -8.93 -4.60
N GLY A 78 -1.90 -9.57 -4.23
CA GLY A 78 -2.64 -10.47 -5.11
C GLY A 78 -3.33 -9.79 -6.30
N VAL A 79 -3.46 -8.46 -6.27
CA VAL A 79 -4.16 -7.68 -7.31
C VAL A 79 -3.22 -6.78 -8.09
N SER A 80 -2.35 -6.03 -7.40
CA SER A 80 -1.50 -4.98 -7.98
C SER A 80 -0.02 -5.33 -8.06
N GLY A 81 0.43 -6.36 -7.33
CA GLY A 81 1.85 -6.61 -7.07
C GLY A 81 2.35 -5.98 -5.77
N GLY A 82 1.54 -5.11 -5.14
CA GLY A 82 1.75 -4.60 -3.79
C GLY A 82 2.97 -3.71 -3.66
N HIS A 83 3.07 -2.72 -4.52
CA HIS A 83 4.18 -1.77 -4.47
C HIS A 83 4.07 -0.88 -3.23
N ILE A 84 2.86 -0.37 -2.94
CA ILE A 84 2.43 0.44 -1.79
C ILE A 84 3.33 1.66 -1.48
N ASN A 85 4.23 1.98 -2.40
CA ASN A 85 5.32 2.93 -2.23
C ASN A 85 5.86 3.34 -3.61
N PRO A 86 5.96 4.65 -3.88
CA PRO A 86 6.54 5.18 -5.12
C PRO A 86 7.96 4.68 -5.42
N ALA A 87 8.83 4.57 -4.40
CA ALA A 87 10.20 4.09 -4.57
C ALA A 87 10.25 2.62 -5.00
N ILE A 88 9.35 1.78 -4.45
CA ILE A 88 9.22 0.37 -4.85
C ILE A 88 8.69 0.29 -6.28
N THR A 89 7.70 1.11 -6.64
CA THR A 89 7.18 1.20 -8.01
C THR A 89 8.28 1.54 -9.02
N LEU A 90 9.12 2.53 -8.70
CA LEU A 90 10.25 2.91 -9.55
C LEU A 90 11.30 1.79 -9.63
N ALA A 91 11.61 1.13 -8.52
CA ALA A 91 12.52 -0.02 -8.51
C ALA A 91 12.00 -1.17 -9.39
N PHE A 92 10.69 -1.45 -9.36
CA PHE A 92 10.12 -2.50 -10.21
C PHE A 92 10.07 -2.08 -11.68
N ALA A 93 9.82 -0.80 -11.98
CA ALA A 93 9.87 -0.28 -13.34
C ALA A 93 11.27 -0.33 -13.95
N THR A 94 12.29 -0.13 -13.13
CA THR A 94 13.70 -0.12 -13.55
C THR A 94 14.32 -1.52 -13.63
N TRP A 95 14.04 -2.41 -12.67
CA TRP A 95 14.73 -3.70 -12.54
C TRP A 95 13.86 -4.94 -12.81
N ARG A 96 12.54 -4.84 -12.67
CA ARG A 96 11.60 -5.99 -12.79
C ARG A 96 10.71 -5.92 -14.03
N GLY A 97 10.89 -4.92 -14.89
CA GLY A 97 10.14 -4.76 -16.13
C GLY A 97 8.69 -4.30 -15.94
N PHE A 98 8.36 -3.65 -14.81
CA PHE A 98 7.02 -3.11 -14.59
C PHE A 98 6.70 -2.02 -15.63
N PRO A 99 5.51 -2.01 -16.26
CA PRO A 99 5.21 -1.09 -17.36
C PRO A 99 5.26 0.38 -16.92
N TRP A 100 6.16 1.15 -17.53
CA TRP A 100 6.31 2.60 -17.26
C TRP A 100 5.03 3.41 -17.42
N LYS A 101 4.12 2.98 -18.31
CA LYS A 101 2.80 3.63 -18.50
C LYS A 101 1.90 3.55 -17.26
N LYS A 102 2.10 2.56 -16.39
CA LYS A 102 1.31 2.36 -15.15
C LYS A 102 1.91 3.08 -13.95
N VAL A 103 3.19 3.46 -14.01
CA VAL A 103 3.93 4.09 -12.89
C VAL A 103 3.22 5.33 -12.32
N PRO A 104 2.75 6.30 -13.12
CA PRO A 104 2.08 7.48 -12.56
C PRO A 104 0.83 7.14 -11.77
N VAL A 105 0.07 6.14 -12.22
CA VAL A 105 -1.15 5.71 -11.55
C VAL A 105 -0.83 5.03 -10.22
N TYR A 106 0.22 4.21 -10.15
CA TYR A 106 0.67 3.57 -8.91
C TYR A 106 1.27 4.56 -7.89
N ILE A 107 1.86 5.66 -8.35
CA ILE A 107 2.39 6.71 -7.47
C ILE A 107 1.27 7.60 -6.91
N LEU A 108 0.19 7.80 -7.68
CA LEU A 108 -0.96 8.63 -7.28
C LEU A 108 -2.04 7.85 -6.53
N ALA A 109 -2.02 6.52 -6.61
CA ALA A 109 -2.89 5.63 -5.85
C ALA A 109 -2.53 5.69 -4.37
#